data_AF-A0A395IKM3-F1
#
_entry.id   AF-A0A395IKM3-F1
#
_cell.length_a   1.000
_cell.length_b   1.000
_cell.length_c   1.000
_cell.angle_alpha   90.00
_cell.angle_beta   90.00
_cell.angle_gamma   90.00
#
_symmetry.space_group_name_H-M   'P 1'
#
loop_
_entity.id
_entity.type
_entity.pdbx_description
1 polymer ?
#
loop_
_entity_poly.entity_id
_entity_poly.type
_entity_poly.pdbx_seq_one_letter_code
_entity_poly.pdbx_strand_id
1 'polypeptide(L)'
;MRNAGKWAVQKEWTERDLEEAKLSVFQSVDAPQSVSQEGMSRFVSGVSEEMVQERRERLLDVTKEQVQNAAQRYLVEALENNQGNIVFLGEQKQWVDGSWETKNLGLAQEQPEVMDEEDVKNAAFGS
;
A
#
# COMPACT_ATOMS: atom_id res chain seq x y z
N MET A 1 8.81 2.58 4.02
CA MET A 1 8.75 1.56 2.94
C MET A 1 10.07 1.37 2.18
N ARG A 2 10.83 2.42 1.84
CA ARG A 2 12.13 2.29 1.11
C ARG A 2 13.11 1.27 1.72
N ASN A 3 13.21 1.22 3.05
CA ASN A 3 14.12 0.30 3.74
C ASN A 3 13.61 -1.16 3.78
N ALA A 4 12.31 -1.39 3.60
CA ALA A 4 11.74 -2.73 3.64
C ALA A 4 12.16 -3.57 2.43
N GLY A 5 12.24 -2.94 1.23
CA GLY A 5 12.76 -3.60 0.03
C GLY A 5 14.22 -4.02 0.21
N LYS A 6 15.07 -3.11 0.70
CA LYS A 6 16.49 -3.41 0.98
C LYS A 6 16.65 -4.53 2.00
N TRP A 7 15.84 -4.52 3.07
CA TRP A 7 15.80 -5.60 4.05
C TRP A 7 15.42 -6.94 3.42
N ALA A 8 14.40 -6.97 2.56
CA ALA A 8 13.94 -8.21 1.92
C ALA A 8 14.99 -8.83 0.98
N VAL A 9 15.80 -7.99 0.32
CA VAL A 9 16.92 -8.43 -0.51
C VAL A 9 18.06 -9.00 0.34
N GLN A 10 18.40 -8.32 1.44
CA GLN A 10 19.56 -8.67 2.29
C GLN A 10 19.27 -9.81 3.26
N LYS A 11 18.01 -10.09 3.57
CA LYS A 11 17.64 -11.16 4.50
C LYS A 11 18.04 -12.50 3.91
N GLU A 12 18.73 -13.29 4.72
CA GLU A 12 18.89 -14.72 4.51
C GLU A 12 17.58 -15.42 4.87
N TRP A 13 16.81 -15.77 3.85
CA TRP A 13 15.55 -16.49 4.03
C TRP A 13 15.81 -17.95 4.40
N THR A 14 15.14 -18.45 5.43
CA THR A 14 15.18 -19.89 5.76
C THR A 14 14.13 -20.66 4.96
N GLU A 15 14.25 -21.99 4.86
CA GLU A 15 13.19 -22.79 4.21
C GLU A 15 11.87 -22.65 4.96
N ARG A 16 11.94 -22.64 6.29
CA ARG A 16 10.79 -22.44 7.17
C ARG A 16 10.08 -21.10 6.92
N ASP A 17 10.83 -20.01 6.73
CA ASP A 17 10.25 -18.70 6.40
C ASP A 17 9.40 -18.79 5.11
N LEU A 18 9.88 -19.52 4.10
CA LEU A 18 9.16 -19.72 2.85
C LEU A 18 7.95 -20.63 3.01
N GLU A 19 8.07 -21.71 3.77
CA GLU A 19 6.96 -22.63 4.04
C GLU A 19 5.82 -21.91 4.78
N GLU A 20 6.13 -21.15 5.82
CA GLU A 20 5.14 -20.37 6.58
C GLU A 20 4.49 -19.29 5.69
N ALA A 21 5.27 -18.60 4.86
CA ALA A 21 4.74 -17.64 3.89
C ALA A 21 3.82 -18.31 2.85
N LYS A 22 4.21 -19.49 2.31
CA LYS A 22 3.37 -20.27 1.38
C LYS A 22 2.07 -20.66 2.05
N LEU A 23 2.11 -21.21 3.27
CA LEU A 23 0.90 -21.56 4.03
C LEU A 23 -0.03 -20.36 4.19
N SER A 24 0.51 -19.19 4.56
CA SER A 24 -0.28 -17.97 4.70
C SER A 24 -0.93 -17.52 3.38
N VAL A 25 -0.21 -17.61 2.25
CA VAL A 25 -0.77 -17.27 0.94
C VAL A 25 -1.89 -18.24 0.54
N PHE A 26 -1.67 -19.55 0.72
CA PHE A 26 -2.65 -20.57 0.33
C PHE A 26 -3.94 -20.56 1.16
N GLN A 27 -3.91 -20.04 2.39
CA GLN A 27 -5.13 -19.82 3.17
C GLN A 27 -6.15 -18.94 2.45
N SER A 28 -5.68 -17.96 1.65
CA SER A 28 -6.56 -17.08 0.87
C SER A 28 -6.86 -17.63 -0.52
N VAL A 29 -5.88 -18.25 -1.17
CA VAL A 29 -6.02 -18.77 -2.55
C VAL A 29 -6.97 -19.95 -2.59
N ASP A 30 -6.88 -20.86 -1.62
CA ASP A 30 -7.69 -22.08 -1.56
C ASP A 30 -8.94 -21.90 -0.66
N ALA A 31 -9.30 -20.65 -0.32
CA ALA A 31 -10.47 -20.36 0.50
C ALA A 31 -11.78 -20.76 -0.22
N PRO A 32 -12.79 -21.29 0.50
CA PRO A 32 -14.06 -21.67 -0.11
C PRO A 32 -14.76 -20.45 -0.70
N GLN A 33 -15.32 -20.62 -1.91
CA GLN A 33 -16.10 -19.60 -2.59
C GLN A 33 -17.59 -19.88 -2.41
N SER A 34 -18.41 -18.83 -2.30
CA SER A 34 -19.86 -18.99 -2.31
C SER A 34 -20.34 -19.38 -3.70
N VAL A 35 -21.45 -20.11 -3.77
CA VAL A 35 -22.08 -20.51 -5.05
C VAL A 35 -22.38 -19.30 -5.95
N SER A 36 -22.73 -18.14 -5.36
CA SER A 36 -22.97 -16.90 -6.10
C SER A 36 -21.72 -16.27 -6.73
N GLN A 37 -20.52 -16.63 -6.27
CA GLN A 37 -19.24 -16.13 -6.77
C GLN A 37 -18.57 -17.08 -7.76
N GLU A 38 -19.06 -18.31 -7.86
CA GLU A 38 -18.55 -19.32 -8.77
C GLU A 38 -18.60 -18.81 -10.22
N GLY A 39 -17.49 -18.94 -10.94
CA GLY A 39 -17.35 -18.48 -12.32
C GLY A 39 -17.21 -16.96 -12.52
N MET A 40 -17.35 -16.13 -11.47
CA MET A 40 -17.28 -14.66 -11.60
C MET A 40 -15.90 -14.17 -12.06
N SER A 41 -14.83 -14.83 -11.61
CA SER A 41 -13.45 -14.52 -12.05
C SER A 41 -13.30 -14.64 -13.57
N ARG A 42 -13.80 -15.75 -14.14
CA ARG A 42 -13.79 -15.97 -15.60
C ARG A 42 -14.68 -14.98 -16.32
N PHE A 43 -15.86 -14.69 -15.78
CA PHE A 43 -16.81 -13.77 -16.40
C PHE A 43 -16.30 -12.32 -16.46
N VAL A 44 -15.76 -11.79 -15.36
CA VAL A 44 -15.35 -10.38 -15.25
C VAL A 44 -13.96 -10.14 -15.84
N SER A 45 -13.02 -11.06 -15.59
CA SER A 45 -11.60 -10.84 -15.89
C SER A 45 -11.02 -11.81 -16.94
N GLY A 46 -11.82 -12.78 -17.40
CA GLY A 46 -11.36 -13.77 -18.38
C GLY A 46 -10.40 -14.83 -17.82
N VAL A 47 -10.15 -14.85 -16.51
CA VAL A 47 -9.24 -15.80 -15.88
C VAL A 47 -9.86 -17.21 -15.89
N SER A 48 -9.21 -18.14 -16.58
CA SER A 48 -9.65 -19.54 -16.66
C SER A 48 -9.14 -20.37 -15.47
N GLU A 49 -9.69 -21.56 -15.29
CA GLU A 49 -9.26 -22.49 -14.24
C GLU A 49 -7.81 -22.95 -14.45
N GLU A 50 -7.40 -23.12 -15.71
CA GLU A 50 -6.02 -23.47 -16.06
C GLU A 50 -5.04 -22.37 -15.64
N MET A 51 -5.41 -21.10 -15.83
CA MET A 51 -4.59 -19.96 -15.38
C MET A 51 -4.48 -19.89 -13.85
N VAL A 52 -5.57 -20.22 -13.14
CA VAL A 52 -5.56 -20.30 -11.67
C VAL A 52 -4.65 -21.42 -11.20
N GLN A 53 -4.77 -22.60 -11.80
CA GLN A 53 -3.96 -23.77 -11.47
C GLN A 53 -2.47 -23.53 -11.77
N GLU A 54 -2.15 -22.95 -12.93
CA GLU A 54 -0.77 -22.60 -13.27
C GLU A 54 -0.17 -21.59 -12.27
N ARG A 55 -0.96 -20.59 -11.86
CA ARG A 55 -0.53 -19.65 -10.82
C ARG A 55 -0.30 -20.36 -9.49
N ARG A 56 -1.13 -21.34 -9.14
CA ARG A 56 -1.01 -22.14 -7.92
C ARG A 56 0.31 -22.90 -7.89
N GLU A 57 0.65 -23.58 -8.97
CA GLU A 57 1.90 -24.34 -9.14
C GLU A 57 3.12 -23.42 -9.06
N ARG A 58 3.10 -22.29 -9.76
CA ARG A 58 4.17 -21.29 -9.69
C ARG A 58 4.39 -20.75 -8.27
N LEU A 59 3.32 -20.58 -7.48
CA LEU A 59 3.43 -20.15 -6.08
C LEU A 59 4.03 -21.24 -5.18
N LEU A 60 3.74 -22.52 -5.45
CA LEU A 60 4.35 -23.65 -4.73
C LEU A 60 5.85 -23.76 -5.01
N ASP A 61 6.26 -23.47 -6.24
CA ASP A 61 7.66 -23.61 -6.70
C ASP A 61 8.55 -22.40 -6.40
N VAL A 62 8.03 -21.36 -5.73
CA VAL A 62 8.83 -20.16 -5.40
C VAL A 62 10.05 -20.52 -4.57
N THR A 63 11.22 -20.02 -5.00
CA THR A 63 12.50 -20.13 -4.29
C THR A 63 12.88 -18.83 -3.58
N LYS A 64 13.86 -18.92 -2.67
CA LYS A 64 14.37 -17.78 -1.90
C LYS A 64 14.99 -16.71 -2.79
N GLU A 65 15.76 -17.15 -3.78
CA GLU A 65 16.44 -16.29 -4.74
C GLU A 65 15.41 -15.53 -5.57
N GLN A 66 14.31 -16.17 -5.95
CA GLN A 66 13.22 -15.51 -6.68
C GLN A 66 12.55 -14.42 -5.83
N VAL A 67 12.35 -14.64 -4.52
CA VAL A 67 11.84 -13.61 -3.60
C VAL A 67 12.79 -12.43 -3.52
N GLN A 68 14.09 -12.68 -3.33
CA GLN A 68 15.11 -11.61 -3.28
C GLN A 68 15.20 -10.85 -4.60
N ASN A 69 15.21 -11.55 -5.73
CA ASN A 69 15.25 -10.95 -7.06
C ASN A 69 14.01 -10.08 -7.34
N ALA A 70 12.82 -10.54 -6.93
CA ALA A 70 11.60 -9.75 -7.04
C ALA A 70 11.65 -8.48 -6.17
N ALA A 71 12.15 -8.60 -4.92
CA ALA A 71 12.33 -7.45 -4.04
C ALA A 71 13.33 -6.43 -4.62
N GLN A 72 14.45 -6.90 -5.17
CA GLN A 72 15.45 -6.05 -5.80
C GLN A 72 14.86 -5.29 -7.00
N ARG A 73 14.26 -6.01 -7.96
CA ARG A 73 13.74 -5.44 -9.19
C ARG A 73 12.55 -4.51 -8.98
N TYR A 74 11.58 -4.92 -8.17
CA TYR A 74 10.29 -4.23 -8.09
C TYR A 74 10.15 -3.32 -6.88
N LEU A 75 10.96 -3.48 -5.83
CA LEU A 75 10.91 -2.62 -4.65
C LEU A 75 12.12 -1.69 -4.55
N VAL A 76 13.34 -2.19 -4.78
CA VAL A 76 14.55 -1.36 -4.65
C VAL A 76 14.74 -0.50 -5.89
N GLU A 77 14.92 -1.12 -7.05
CA GLU A 77 15.20 -0.42 -8.32
C GLU A 77 14.04 0.50 -8.73
N ALA A 78 12.80 0.06 -8.56
CA ALA A 78 11.63 0.89 -8.87
C ALA A 78 11.59 2.17 -8.01
N LEU A 79 11.93 2.07 -6.72
CA LEU A 79 11.96 3.24 -5.83
C LEU A 79 13.17 4.14 -6.10
N GLU A 80 14.32 3.57 -6.48
CA GLU A 80 15.51 4.33 -6.90
C GLU A 80 15.26 5.09 -8.20
N ASN A 81 14.48 4.51 -9.13
CA ASN A 81 14.02 5.15 -10.36
C ASN A 81 12.81 6.09 -10.16
N ASN A 82 12.48 6.43 -8.92
CA ASN A 82 11.38 7.34 -8.56
C ASN A 82 10.00 6.91 -9.10
N GLN A 83 9.75 5.59 -9.22
CA GLN A 83 8.48 5.01 -9.70
C GLN A 83 7.50 4.70 -8.56
N GLY A 84 7.75 5.22 -7.36
CA GLY A 84 6.87 5.04 -6.21
C GLY A 84 5.82 6.13 -6.11
N ASN A 85 4.57 5.75 -5.83
CA ASN A 85 3.49 6.69 -5.49
C ASN A 85 3.16 6.57 -4.00
N ILE A 86 2.99 7.70 -3.33
CA ILE A 86 2.59 7.75 -1.92
C ILE A 86 1.40 8.69 -1.81
N VAL A 87 0.35 8.23 -1.14
CA VAL A 87 -0.83 9.02 -0.79
C VAL A 87 -1.04 8.89 0.70
N PHE A 88 -1.27 10.01 1.38
CA PHE A 88 -1.56 10.06 2.80
C PHE A 88 -2.96 10.66 3.00
N LEU A 89 -3.75 10.03 3.86
CA LEU A 89 -5.07 10.49 4.24
C LEU A 89 -5.06 10.79 5.75
N GLY A 90 -5.32 12.04 6.10
CA GLY A 90 -5.38 12.47 7.49
C GLY A 90 -5.45 13.98 7.62
N GLU A 91 -5.35 14.48 8.84
CA GLU A 91 -5.24 15.91 9.11
C GLU A 91 -4.04 16.51 8.41
N GLN A 92 -4.20 17.74 7.89
CA GLN A 92 -3.10 18.48 7.32
C GLN A 92 -2.05 18.76 8.41
N LYS A 93 -0.85 18.25 8.20
CA LYS A 93 0.28 18.44 9.11
C LYS A 93 1.24 19.47 8.53
N GLN A 94 1.98 20.15 9.41
CA GLN A 94 2.91 21.22 9.04
C GLN A 94 4.10 20.76 8.17
N TRP A 95 4.39 19.45 8.13
CA TRP A 95 5.47 18.88 7.30
C TRP A 95 5.08 18.73 5.83
N VAL A 96 3.81 18.93 5.48
CA VAL A 96 3.36 18.94 4.07
C VAL A 96 3.84 20.25 3.45
N ASP A 97 5.11 20.26 3.07
CA ASP A 97 5.68 21.31 2.23
C ASP A 97 5.08 21.19 0.82
N GLY A 98 5.06 22.28 0.05
CA GLY A 98 4.40 22.37 -1.26
C GLY A 98 4.91 21.41 -2.35
N SER A 99 5.70 20.39 -1.99
CA SER A 99 6.07 19.25 -2.83
C SER A 99 4.95 18.22 -3.00
N TRP A 100 3.91 18.26 -2.16
CA TRP A 100 2.76 17.35 -2.21
C TRP A 100 1.54 17.99 -2.87
N GLU A 101 0.81 17.22 -3.66
CA GLU A 101 -0.53 17.60 -4.09
C GLU A 101 -1.51 17.38 -2.92
N THR A 102 -2.11 18.46 -2.41
CA THR A 102 -3.08 18.40 -1.31
C THR A 102 -4.51 18.54 -1.80
N LYS A 103 -5.40 17.64 -1.37
CA LYS A 103 -6.83 17.72 -1.65
C LYS A 103 -7.64 17.68 -0.36
N ASN A 104 -8.40 18.75 -0.09
CA ASN A 104 -9.34 18.78 1.02
C ASN A 104 -10.58 17.94 0.67
N LEU A 105 -10.96 17.01 1.55
CA LEU A 105 -12.10 16.11 1.37
C LEU A 105 -13.41 16.67 1.93
N GLY A 106 -13.38 17.86 2.55
CA GLY A 106 -14.57 18.53 3.07
C GLY A 106 -15.24 17.82 4.25
N LEU A 107 -14.50 16.96 4.96
CA LEU A 107 -15.03 16.11 6.04
C LEU A 107 -15.07 16.83 7.41
N ALA A 108 -14.37 17.95 7.56
CA ALA A 108 -14.35 18.74 8.80
C ALA A 108 -15.06 20.09 8.59
N GLN A 109 -15.95 20.46 9.52
CA GLN A 109 -16.47 21.81 9.63
C GLN A 109 -15.32 22.74 10.04
N GLU A 110 -15.15 23.86 9.35
CA GLU A 110 -14.20 24.92 9.72
C GLU A 110 -14.52 25.37 11.15
N GLN A 111 -13.58 25.18 12.08
CA GLN A 111 -13.68 25.81 13.39
C GLN A 111 -13.44 27.31 13.18
N PRO A 112 -14.32 28.20 13.70
CA PRO A 112 -14.17 29.62 13.53
C PRO A 112 -12.83 30.08 14.10
N GLU A 113 -12.11 30.93 13.36
CA GLU A 113 -10.89 31.58 13.82
C GLU A 113 -11.17 32.25 15.17
N VAL A 114 -10.49 31.78 16.21
CA VAL A 114 -10.50 32.46 17.51
C VAL A 114 -9.65 33.71 17.32
N MET A 115 -10.29 34.88 17.22
CA MET A 115 -9.57 36.15 17.23
C MET A 115 -8.79 36.27 18.53
N ASP A 116 -7.48 36.51 18.42
CA ASP A 116 -6.62 36.72 19.58
C ASP A 116 -6.98 38.05 20.26
N GLU A 117 -6.68 38.18 21.56
CA GLU A 117 -6.98 39.41 22.33
C GLU A 117 -6.37 40.69 21.69
N GLU A 118 -5.26 40.56 20.96
CA GLU A 118 -4.66 41.69 20.23
C GLU A 118 -5.50 42.11 19.02
N ASP A 119 -6.15 41.18 18.32
CA ASP A 119 -7.01 41.48 17.17
C ASP A 119 -8.30 42.19 17.60
N VAL A 120 -8.85 41.79 18.76
CA VAL A 120 -10.00 42.47 19.38
C VAL A 120 -9.63 43.89 19.81
N LYS A 121 -8.42 44.10 20.38
CA LYS A 121 -7.96 45.42 20.80
C LYS A 121 -7.67 46.33 19.61
N ASN A 122 -7.07 45.82 18.53
CA ASN A 122 -6.83 46.60 17.32
C ASN A 122 -8.11 46.95 16.57
N ALA A 123 -9.12 46.06 16.59
CA ALA A 123 -10.44 46.36 16.02
C ALA A 123 -11.27 47.34 16.86
N ALA A 124 -11.13 47.31 18.19
CA ALA A 124 -11.87 48.20 19.11
C ALA A 124 -11.26 49.60 19.25
N PHE A 125 -9.95 49.76 19.01
CA PHE A 125 -9.21 51.01 19.24
C PHE A 125 -8.45 51.51 18.00
N GLY A 126 -8.90 51.15 16.79
CA GLY A 126 -8.34 51.65 15.54
C GLY A 126 -8.68 53.12 15.28
N SER A 127 -7.67 53.99 15.48
CA SER A 127 -7.54 55.43 15.11
C SER A 127 -8.55 56.44 15.68
#